data_AF-A0A6B3D326-F1
#
_entry.id   AF-A0A6B3D326-F1
#
_cell.length_a   1.000
_cell.length_b   1.000
_cell.length_c   1.000
_cell.angle_alpha   90.00
_cell.angle_beta   90.00
_cell.angle_gamma   90.00
#
_symmetry.space_group_name_H-M   'P 1'
#
loop_
_entity.id
_entity.type
_entity.pdbx_description
1 polymer ?
#
loop_
_entity_poly.entity_id
_entity_poly.type
_entity_poly.pdbx_seq_one_letter_code
_entity_poly.pdbx_strand_id
1 'polypeptide(L)' 'TPADERGLVFRGFVTFRDAPAPTAADTLAALADRGVTVKLLTGDHPGTAVRTCRDLGVQVGPEAVLTAEDVD' A
#
# COMPACT_ATOMS: atom_id res chain seq x y z
N THR A 1 16.03 -13.04 -17.17
CA THR A 1 15.75 -14.03 -16.10
C THR A 1 16.45 -13.57 -14.83
N PRO A 2 16.06 -14.02 -13.63
CA PRO A 2 16.79 -13.69 -12.41
C PRO A 2 18.29 -14.06 -12.48
N ALA A 3 18.65 -15.02 -13.33
CA ALA A 3 20.05 -15.37 -13.58
C ALA A 3 20.84 -14.24 -14.26
N ASP A 4 20.23 -13.34 -15.02
CA ASP A 4 20.95 -12.28 -15.75
C ASP A 4 21.37 -11.11 -14.85
N GLU A 5 20.76 -10.98 -13.66
CA GLU A 5 20.99 -9.90 -12.69
C GLU A 5 22.21 -10.20 -11.78
N ARG A 6 23.43 -10.09 -12.31
CA ARG A 6 24.70 -10.35 -11.57
C ARG A 6 25.72 -9.24 -11.77
N GLY A 7 26.59 -9.04 -10.78
CA GLY A 7 27.71 -8.08 -10.88
C GLY A 7 27.31 -6.60 -10.92
N LEU A 8 26.11 -6.27 -10.42
CA LEU A 8 25.61 -4.90 -10.39
C LEU A 8 26.22 -4.10 -9.23
N VAL A 9 26.38 -2.80 -9.42
CA VAL A 9 26.85 -1.85 -8.39
C VAL A 9 25.70 -0.95 -7.99
N PHE A 10 25.38 -0.91 -6.69
CA PHE A 10 24.37 0.01 -6.16
C PHE A 10 24.81 1.47 -6.36
N ARG A 11 23.93 2.30 -6.95
CA ARG A 11 24.22 3.71 -7.26
C ARG A 11 23.51 4.70 -6.33
N GLY A 12 22.45 4.28 -5.66
CA GLY A 12 21.58 5.13 -4.86
C GLY A 12 20.10 4.83 -5.08
N PHE A 13 19.25 5.70 -4.55
CA PHE A 13 17.79 5.59 -4.67
C PHE A 13 17.21 6.65 -5.61
N VAL A 14 16.09 6.30 -6.25
CA VAL A 14 15.17 7.24 -6.90
C VAL A 14 13.82 7.02 -6.26
N THR A 15 13.16 8.10 -5.83
CA THR A 15 11.87 8.02 -5.14
C THR A 15 10.80 8.68 -5.98
N PHE A 16 9.65 8.02 -6.10
CA PHE A 16 8.45 8.57 -6.72
C PHE A 16 7.41 8.78 -5.62
N ARG A 17 6.69 9.90 -5.70
CA ARG A 17 5.56 10.18 -4.82
C ARG A 17 4.29 10.05 -5.62
N ASP A 18 3.50 9.03 -5.31
CA ASP A 18 2.12 8.94 -5.75
C ASP A 18 1.21 9.46 -4.64
N ALA A 19 0.48 10.52 -4.92
CA ALA A 19 -0.43 11.12 -3.95
C ALA A 19 -1.83 10.56 -4.20
N PRO A 20 -2.54 10.08 -3.17
CA PRO A 20 -3.93 9.67 -3.33
C PRO A 20 -4.80 10.79 -3.88
N ALA A 21 -5.89 10.42 -4.55
CA ALA A 21 -6.89 11.38 -5.01
C ALA A 21 -7.34 12.27 -3.83
N PRO A 22 -7.50 13.60 -4.02
CA PRO A 22 -7.87 14.50 -2.92
C PRO A 22 -9.15 14.12 -2.18
N THR A 23 -10.09 13.44 -2.86
CA THR A 23 -11.37 12.99 -2.33
C THR A 23 -11.33 11.61 -1.69
N ALA A 24 -10.17 10.93 -1.68
CA ALA A 24 -10.08 9.54 -1.25
C ALA A 24 -10.42 9.36 0.23
N ALA A 25 -9.92 10.24 1.11
CA ALA A 25 -10.21 10.17 2.54
C ALA A 25 -11.71 10.34 2.82
N ASP A 26 -12.34 11.35 2.23
CA ASP A 26 -13.78 11.62 2.38
C ASP A 26 -14.63 10.45 1.84
N THR A 27 -14.19 9.85 0.73
CA THR A 27 -14.88 8.70 0.12
C THR A 27 -14.79 7.47 1.02
N LEU A 28 -13.62 7.20 1.60
CA LEU A 28 -13.43 6.09 2.53
C LEU A 28 -14.27 6.26 3.80
N ALA A 29 -14.34 7.47 4.36
CA ALA A 29 -15.20 7.78 5.49
C ALA A 29 -16.68 7.56 5.14
N ALA A 30 -17.13 8.09 4.00
CA ALA A 30 -18.51 7.94 3.54
C ALA A 30 -18.92 6.48 3.29
N LEU A 31 -17.99 5.63 2.85
CA LEU A 31 -18.20 4.19 2.70
C LEU A 31 -18.30 3.50 4.07
N ALA A 32 -17.40 3.85 5.00
CA ALA A 32 -17.43 3.32 6.37
C ALA A 32 -18.73 3.67 7.10
N ASP A 33 -19.21 4.91 6.97
CA ASP A 33 -20.50 5.38 7.55
C ASP A 33 -21.70 4.59 7.01
N ARG A 34 -21.57 4.00 5.82
CA ARG A 34 -22.58 3.14 5.19
C ARG A 34 -22.40 1.66 5.53
N GLY A 35 -21.47 1.32 6.41
CA GLY A 35 -21.15 -0.06 6.78
C GLY A 35 -20.40 -0.84 5.70
N VAL A 36 -19.81 -0.15 4.71
CA VAL A 36 -19.03 -0.80 3.66
C VAL A 36 -17.60 -1.01 4.13
N THR A 37 -17.18 -2.28 4.16
CA THR A 37 -15.78 -2.63 4.46
C THR A 37 -14.91 -2.42 3.22
N VAL A 38 -13.91 -1.55 3.31
CA VAL A 38 -12.96 -1.30 2.23
C VAL A 38 -11.69 -2.13 2.42
N LYS A 39 -11.19 -2.72 1.33
CA LYS A 39 -9.90 -3.41 1.28
C LYS A 39 -8.99 -2.70 0.27
N LEU A 40 -7.73 -2.48 0.64
CA LEU A 40 -6.70 -1.96 -0.26
C LEU A 40 -5.90 -3.14 -0.81
N LEU A 41 -5.89 -3.31 -2.13
CA LEU A 41 -5.08 -4.31 -2.82
C LEU A 41 -4.05 -3.56 -3.69
N THR A 42 -2.77 -3.81 -3.46
CA THR A 42 -1.66 -3.21 -4.22
C THR A 42 -0.54 -4.23 -4.41
N GLY A 43 0.25 -4.06 -5.47
CA GLY A 43 1.51 -4.78 -5.67
C GLY A 43 2.71 -4.10 -5.01
N ASP A 44 2.50 -2.96 -4.36
CA ASP A 44 3.56 -2.27 -3.62
C ASP A 44 3.96 -3.02 -2.35
N HIS A 45 5.14 -2.68 -1.85
CA HIS A 45 5.63 -3.17 -0.56
C HIS A 45 4.61 -2.90 0.57
N PRO A 46 4.41 -3.83 1.53
CA PRO A 46 3.46 -3.67 2.64
C PRO A 46 3.57 -2.34 3.40
N GLY A 47 4.80 -1.88 3.62
CA GLY A 47 5.06 -0.59 4.27
C GLY A 47 4.52 0.62 3.50
N THR A 48 4.52 0.57 2.17
CA THR A 48 3.94 1.61 1.31
C THR A 48 2.42 1.61 1.44
N ALA A 49 1.79 0.43 1.41
CA ALA A 49 0.34 0.30 1.58
C ALA A 49 -0.13 0.86 2.93
N VAL A 50 0.54 0.49 4.02
CA VAL A 50 0.24 0.99 5.38
C VAL A 50 0.41 2.52 5.45
N ARG A 51 1.45 3.05 4.80
CA ARG A 51 1.66 4.50 4.74
C ARG A 51 0.52 5.21 4.02
N THR A 52 0.11 4.71 2.85
CA THR A 52 -1.01 5.25 2.09
C THR A 52 -2.31 5.23 2.89
N CYS A 53 -2.61 4.13 3.58
CA CYS A 53 -3.77 4.05 4.47
C CYS A 53 -3.72 5.10 5.59
N ARG A 54 -2.56 5.26 6.24
CA ARG A 54 -2.38 6.29 7.29
C ARG A 54 -2.59 7.70 6.74
N ASP A 55 -2.04 8.01 5.57
CA ASP A 55 -2.19 9.31 4.91
C ASP A 55 -3.67 9.60 4.56
N LEU A 56 -4.48 8.55 4.37
CA LEU A 56 -5.93 8.61 4.16
C LEU A 56 -6.77 8.56 5.45
N GLY A 57 -6.13 8.54 6.63
CA GLY A 57 -6.80 8.46 7.93
C GLY A 57 -7.27 7.05 8.33
N VAL A 58 -6.97 6.03 7.53
CA VAL A 58 -7.33 4.63 7.80
C VAL A 58 -6.33 4.01 8.78
N GLN A 59 -6.81 3.58 9.94
CA GLN A 59 -5.98 2.89 10.92
C GLN A 59 -5.82 1.43 10.51
N VAL A 60 -4.57 1.01 10.28
CA VAL A 60 -4.23 -0.36 9.91
C VAL A 60 -3.38 -0.96 11.02
N GLY A 61 -3.92 -1.99 11.68
CA GLY A 61 -3.17 -2.77 12.66
C GLY A 61 -2.20 -3.75 11.98
N PRO A 62 -1.20 -4.28 12.70
CA PRO A 62 -0.22 -5.23 12.14
C PRO A 62 -0.89 -6.45 11.49
N GLU A 63 -1.92 -7.00 12.13
CA GLU A 63 -2.66 -8.18 11.68
C GLU A 63 -3.59 -7.93 10.47
N ALA A 64 -3.75 -6.66 10.06
CA ALA A 64 -4.63 -6.28 8.97
C ALA A 64 -3.93 -6.23 7.60
N VAL A 65 -2.60 -6.44 7.58
CA VAL A 65 -1.79 -6.44 6.36
C VAL A 65 -1.47 -7.87 6.00
N LEU A 66 -1.91 -8.29 4.82
CA LEU A 66 -1.67 -9.63 4.29
C LEU A 66 -0.90 -9.51 2.98
N THR A 67 0.11 -10.34 2.82
CA THR A 67 0.82 -10.56 1.55
C THR A 67 0.25 -11.80 0.86
N ALA A 68 0.65 -12.03 -0.39
CA ALA A 68 0.22 -13.22 -1.12
C ALA A 68 0.64 -14.53 -0.45
N GLU A 69 1.72 -14.52 0.34
CA GLU A 69 2.18 -15.69 1.11
C GLU A 69 1.26 -16.00 2.30
N ASP A 70 0.48 -15.02 2.76
CA ASP A 70 -0.44 -15.15 3.90
C ASP A 70 -1.86 -15.59 3.50
N VAL A 71 -2.12 -15.70 2.18
CA VAL A 71 -3.44 -16.00 1.62
C VAL A 71 -3.35 -17.27 0.76
N ASP A 72 -3.80 -18.39 1.31
CA ASP A 72 -3.97 -19.67 0.58
C ASP A 72 -5.06 -19.61 -0.50
#